data_AF-A0A4Q2Z796-F1
#
_entry.id   AF-A0A4Q2Z796-F1
#
_cell.length_a   1.000
_cell.length_b   1.000
_cell.length_c   1.000
_cell.angle_alpha   90.00
_cell.angle_beta   90.00
_cell.angle_gamma   90.00
#
_symmetry.space_group_name_H-M   'P 1'
#
loop_
_entity.id
_entity.type
_entity.pdbx_description
1 polymer ?
#
loop_
_entity_poly.entity_id
_entity_poly.type
_entity_poly.pdbx_seq_one_letter_code
_entity_poly.pdbx_strand_id
1 'polypeptide(L)'
;MTGRRTSRRAGSNKWFPLILVILATAIWAYDRMKELEKVPGTRPWAAAPGAPPASPPAGRNPSAPAAARSADGRYEIYQNCRLVSARNNDGDSFVVRLHDGREEEFRLYFVDTPESDFKTYADGDTNHDRIREQAEDLDHVTPEQAVEIGKRGKEFSLELLAKRPFTIYTEWDSPFNDRRYHAHIQVKVDGKTRWLHRLLVQKGLARIKTKGSDLPDGTSAQKERETLRKLERDAKSNKAGAWAF
;
A
#
# COMPACT_ATOMS: atom_id res chain seq x y z
N MET A 1 6.01 11.21 -79.71
CA MET A 1 5.80 11.80 -78.38
C MET A 1 4.78 10.95 -77.63
N THR A 2 5.25 10.21 -76.63
CA THR A 2 4.53 9.13 -75.92
C THR A 2 3.79 9.69 -74.70
N GLY A 3 2.45 9.55 -74.69
CA GLY A 3 1.59 9.94 -73.57
C GLY A 3 1.50 8.84 -72.50
N ARG A 4 1.90 9.15 -71.27
CA ARG A 4 1.93 8.22 -70.13
C ARG A 4 0.59 8.26 -69.38
N ARG A 5 -0.14 7.13 -69.34
CA ARG A 5 -1.27 6.91 -68.41
C ARG A 5 -0.75 6.71 -66.99
N THR A 6 -1.28 7.46 -66.03
CA THR A 6 -1.05 7.24 -64.59
C THR A 6 -2.22 6.47 -63.99
N SER A 7 -1.99 5.22 -63.57
CA SER A 7 -2.95 4.46 -62.76
C SER A 7 -2.85 4.89 -61.29
N ARG A 8 -3.95 5.30 -60.67
CA ARG A 8 -4.04 5.43 -59.20
C ARG A 8 -4.15 4.02 -58.58
N ARG A 9 -3.11 3.57 -57.88
CA ARG A 9 -3.20 2.44 -56.94
C ARG A 9 -3.87 2.92 -55.66
N ALA A 10 -4.94 2.26 -55.23
CA ALA A 10 -5.50 2.39 -53.90
C ALA A 10 -4.48 1.82 -52.88
N GLY A 11 -3.99 2.65 -51.97
CA GLY A 11 -3.14 2.22 -50.86
C GLY A 11 -3.99 1.50 -49.81
N SER A 12 -3.62 0.28 -49.43
CA SER A 12 -4.28 -0.44 -48.35
C SER A 12 -3.89 0.18 -47.00
N ASN A 13 -4.88 0.60 -46.22
CA ASN A 13 -4.68 1.21 -44.91
C ASN A 13 -4.25 0.14 -43.89
N LYS A 14 -2.93 -0.03 -43.72
CA LYS A 14 -2.32 -0.97 -42.76
C LYS A 14 -2.63 -0.70 -41.28
N TRP A 15 -3.37 0.36 -40.98
CA TRP A 15 -3.78 0.76 -39.63
C TRP A 15 -5.12 0.12 -39.19
N PHE A 16 -5.97 -0.25 -40.14
CA PHE A 16 -7.27 -0.88 -39.85
C PHE A 16 -7.19 -2.19 -39.05
N PRO A 17 -6.28 -3.15 -39.36
CA PRO A 17 -6.20 -4.38 -38.57
C PRO A 17 -5.70 -4.12 -37.14
N LEU A 18 -4.85 -3.11 -36.93
CA LEU A 18 -4.33 -2.76 -35.60
C LEU A 18 -5.44 -2.17 -34.70
N ILE A 19 -6.30 -1.32 -35.28
CA ILE A 19 -7.46 -0.76 -34.57
C ILE A 19 -8.45 -1.88 -34.19
N LEU A 20 -8.69 -2.84 -35.08
CA LEU A 20 -9.59 -3.98 -34.77
C LEU A 20 -9.04 -4.86 -33.64
N VAL A 21 -7.73 -5.07 -33.55
CA VAL A 21 -7.11 -5.82 -32.45
C VAL A 21 -7.23 -5.06 -31.12
N ILE A 22 -7.00 -3.75 -31.12
CA ILE A 22 -7.14 -2.90 -29.91
C ILE A 22 -8.61 -2.85 -29.46
N LEU A 23 -9.55 -2.75 -30.40
CA LEU A 23 -10.98 -2.76 -30.07
C LEU A 23 -11.40 -4.12 -29.48
N ALA A 24 -10.91 -5.23 -30.07
CA ALA A 24 -11.21 -6.57 -29.58
C ALA A 24 -10.63 -6.85 -28.18
N THR A 25 -9.41 -6.37 -27.88
CA THR A 25 -8.83 -6.52 -26.52
C THR A 25 -9.55 -5.65 -25.49
N ALA A 26 -9.99 -4.45 -25.87
CA ALA A 26 -10.78 -3.59 -25.00
C ALA A 26 -12.17 -4.19 -24.70
N ILE A 27 -12.85 -4.76 -25.72
CA ILE A 27 -14.14 -5.45 -25.54
C ILE A 27 -13.96 -6.68 -24.65
N TRP A 28 -12.92 -7.50 -24.88
CA TRP A 28 -12.63 -8.66 -24.05
C TRP A 28 -12.32 -8.30 -22.59
N ALA A 29 -11.57 -7.21 -22.36
CA ALA A 29 -11.28 -6.72 -21.01
C ALA A 29 -12.53 -6.19 -20.30
N TYR A 30 -13.42 -5.49 -21.03
CA TYR A 30 -14.69 -4.99 -20.51
C TYR A 30 -15.64 -6.12 -20.10
N ASP A 31 -15.78 -7.14 -20.95
CA ASP A 31 -16.61 -8.32 -20.64
C ASP A 31 -16.05 -9.09 -19.43
N ARG A 32 -14.71 -9.18 -19.30
CA ARG A 32 -14.06 -9.79 -18.14
C ARG A 32 -14.29 -9.01 -16.85
N MET A 33 -14.37 -7.68 -16.91
CA MET A 33 -14.73 -6.85 -15.74
C MET A 33 -16.20 -7.04 -15.33
N LYS A 34 -17.13 -7.13 -16.29
CA LYS A 34 -18.55 -7.41 -16.03
C LYS A 34 -18.81 -8.78 -15.41
N GLU A 35 -18.00 -9.78 -15.79
CA GLU A 35 -18.04 -11.12 -15.18
C GLU A 35 -17.58 -11.10 -13.71
N LEU A 36 -16.64 -10.23 -13.35
CA LEU A 36 -16.15 -10.08 -11.97
C LEU A 36 -17.12 -9.28 -11.06
N GLU A 37 -18.00 -8.46 -11.64
CA GLU A 37 -19.08 -7.76 -10.90
C GLU A 37 -20.26 -8.66 -10.52
N LYS A 38 -20.38 -9.87 -11.10
CA LYS A 38 -21.45 -10.81 -10.74
C LYS A 38 -21.11 -11.53 -9.43
N VAL A 39 -21.28 -10.84 -8.31
CA VAL A 39 -21.31 -11.45 -6.97
C VAL A 39 -22.68 -12.13 -6.77
N PRO A 40 -22.76 -13.43 -6.47
CA PRO A 40 -24.02 -14.06 -6.11
C PRO A 40 -24.52 -13.51 -4.78
N GLY A 41 -25.81 -13.19 -4.73
CA GLY A 41 -26.49 -12.47 -3.65
C GLY A 41 -26.20 -12.98 -2.24
N THR A 42 -26.01 -12.01 -1.35
CA THR A 42 -25.97 -12.16 0.10
C THR A 42 -27.26 -12.79 0.62
N ARG A 43 -27.14 -13.94 1.29
CA ARG A 43 -28.17 -14.37 2.25
C ARG A 43 -28.04 -13.52 3.52
N PRO A 44 -29.14 -13.08 4.15
CA PRO A 44 -29.07 -12.45 5.45
C PRO A 44 -28.70 -13.52 6.50
N TRP A 45 -27.56 -13.34 7.18
CA TRP A 45 -27.18 -14.16 8.31
C TRP A 45 -27.90 -13.66 9.56
N ALA A 46 -28.72 -14.52 10.15
CA ALA A 46 -29.42 -14.28 11.40
C ALA A 46 -28.44 -14.08 12.57
N ALA A 47 -28.74 -13.12 13.44
CA ALA A 47 -28.00 -12.90 14.68
C ALA A 47 -27.98 -14.18 15.53
N ALA A 48 -26.78 -14.60 15.96
CA ALA A 48 -26.60 -15.61 17.00
C ALA A 48 -25.82 -15.00 18.18
N PRO A 49 -26.17 -15.33 19.43
CA PRO A 49 -25.74 -14.61 20.62
C PRO A 49 -24.44 -15.15 21.22
N GLY A 50 -23.74 -14.29 21.98
CA GLY A 50 -22.76 -14.69 22.99
C GLY A 50 -21.32 -14.76 22.50
N ALA A 51 -20.51 -13.77 22.91
CA ALA A 51 -19.06 -13.83 22.76
C ALA A 51 -18.47 -14.95 23.64
N PRO A 52 -17.61 -15.84 23.11
CA PRO A 52 -16.80 -16.71 23.96
C PRO A 52 -15.68 -15.90 24.64
N PRO A 53 -15.26 -16.27 25.87
CA PRO A 53 -14.22 -15.55 26.58
C PRO A 53 -12.86 -15.70 25.88
N ALA A 54 -12.02 -14.68 26.05
CA ALA A 54 -10.71 -14.54 25.42
C ALA A 54 -9.86 -15.82 25.48
N SER A 55 -9.40 -16.26 24.31
CA SER A 55 -8.42 -17.34 24.21
C SER A 55 -7.12 -16.96 24.94
N PRO A 56 -6.51 -17.88 25.70
CA PRO A 56 -5.21 -17.64 26.33
C PRO A 56 -4.11 -17.46 25.26
N PRO A 57 -2.99 -16.79 25.58
CA PRO A 57 -1.93 -16.52 24.61
C PRO A 57 -1.42 -17.84 24.03
N ALA A 58 -1.50 -17.99 22.71
CA ALA A 58 -0.93 -19.14 22.01
C ALA A 58 0.54 -19.27 22.41
N GLY A 59 0.87 -20.40 23.04
CA GLY A 59 2.22 -20.72 23.47
C GLY A 59 3.20 -20.63 22.30
N ARG A 60 4.37 -20.03 22.56
CA ARG A 60 5.48 -19.98 21.60
C ARG A 60 5.75 -21.39 21.10
N ASN A 61 5.68 -21.59 19.78
CA ASN A 61 6.13 -22.83 19.17
C ASN A 61 7.66 -22.90 19.33
N PRO A 62 8.22 -23.82 20.13
CA PRO A 62 9.65 -23.79 20.50
C PRO A 62 10.60 -24.19 19.35
N SER A 63 10.06 -24.52 18.17
CA SER A 63 10.80 -24.94 16.98
C SER A 63 10.89 -23.88 15.88
N ALA A 64 10.26 -22.72 16.05
CA ALA A 64 10.41 -21.65 15.07
C ALA A 64 11.86 -21.12 15.09
N PRO A 65 12.53 -21.00 13.94
CA PRO A 65 13.86 -20.40 13.90
C PRO A 65 13.78 -18.98 14.46
N ALA A 66 14.76 -18.60 15.28
CA ALA A 66 14.85 -17.25 15.82
C ALA A 66 15.00 -16.23 14.69
N ALA A 67 14.51 -15.00 14.93
CA ALA A 67 14.69 -13.91 13.97
C ALA A 67 16.18 -13.64 13.73
N ALA A 68 16.55 -13.41 12.47
CA ALA A 68 17.89 -12.94 12.16
C ALA A 68 18.06 -11.49 12.66
N ARG A 69 19.30 -11.00 12.76
CA ARG A 69 19.58 -9.60 13.08
C ARG A 69 20.29 -8.88 11.95
N SER A 70 20.11 -7.57 11.85
CA SER A 70 20.90 -6.72 10.96
C SER A 70 22.38 -6.74 11.37
N ALA A 71 23.26 -6.31 10.45
CA ALA A 71 24.71 -6.36 10.66
C ALA A 71 25.17 -5.53 11.87
N ASP A 72 24.47 -4.44 12.17
CA ASP A 72 24.68 -3.59 13.35
C ASP A 72 23.93 -4.08 14.61
N GLY A 73 23.20 -5.19 14.51
CA GLY A 73 22.42 -5.79 15.60
C GLY A 73 21.14 -5.04 15.97
N ARG A 74 20.84 -3.91 15.32
CA ARG A 74 19.74 -3.00 15.66
C ARG A 74 18.37 -3.60 15.39
N TYR A 75 18.21 -4.23 14.23
CA TYR A 75 16.93 -4.77 13.77
C TYR A 75 16.85 -6.27 13.96
N GLU A 76 15.70 -6.74 14.45
CA GLU A 76 15.26 -8.10 14.21
C GLU A 76 14.61 -8.21 12.83
N ILE A 77 14.97 -9.27 12.10
CA ILE A 77 14.61 -9.49 10.71
C ILE A 77 13.72 -10.73 10.64
N TYR A 78 12.48 -10.49 10.22
CA TYR A 78 11.48 -11.54 10.02
C TYR A 78 11.21 -11.69 8.53
N GLN A 79 11.76 -12.75 7.94
CA GLN A 79 11.49 -13.12 6.55
C GLN A 79 10.18 -13.90 6.45
N ASN A 80 9.64 -13.99 5.23
CA ASN A 80 8.45 -14.79 4.93
C ASN A 80 7.20 -14.40 5.74
N CYS A 81 7.10 -13.13 6.16
CA CYS A 81 5.92 -12.60 6.83
C CYS A 81 4.67 -12.69 5.94
N ARG A 82 3.49 -12.68 6.55
CA ARG A 82 2.19 -12.63 5.86
C ARG A 82 1.29 -11.59 6.48
N LEU A 83 0.57 -10.85 5.64
CA LEU A 83 -0.51 -9.96 6.07
C LEU A 83 -1.62 -10.81 6.72
N VAL A 84 -2.11 -10.36 7.87
CA VAL A 84 -3.32 -10.88 8.51
C VAL A 84 -4.47 -9.94 8.19
N SER A 85 -5.64 -10.48 7.85
CA SER A 85 -6.82 -9.65 7.65
C SER A 85 -7.31 -9.12 8.99
N ALA A 86 -7.29 -7.80 9.14
CA ALA A 86 -7.69 -7.12 10.36
C ALA A 86 -8.33 -5.77 10.05
N ARG A 87 -9.31 -5.36 10.88
CA ARG A 87 -10.09 -4.12 10.67
C ARG A 87 -9.23 -2.86 10.76
N ASN A 88 -8.21 -2.89 11.61
CA ASN A 88 -7.27 -1.79 11.86
C ASN A 88 -6.14 -1.67 10.82
N ASN A 89 -6.06 -2.58 9.84
CA ASN A 89 -5.13 -2.41 8.73
C ASN A 89 -5.43 -1.11 7.97
N ASP A 90 -4.38 -0.36 7.68
CA ASP A 90 -4.42 0.90 6.92
C ASP A 90 -3.27 0.97 5.91
N GLY A 91 -3.07 2.12 5.27
CA GLY A 91 -2.01 2.32 4.28
C GLY A 91 -0.58 2.25 4.81
N ASP A 92 -0.37 2.49 6.10
CA ASP A 92 0.94 2.52 6.78
C ASP A 92 1.05 1.61 8.01
N SER A 93 -0.03 0.92 8.38
CA SER A 93 -0.13 0.15 9.62
C SER A 93 -0.81 -1.20 9.35
N PHE A 94 -0.18 -2.31 9.77
CA PHE A 94 -0.57 -3.66 9.35
C PHE A 94 -0.45 -4.67 10.49
N VAL A 95 -1.44 -5.56 10.62
CA VAL A 95 -1.30 -6.79 11.41
C VAL A 95 -0.60 -7.84 10.58
N VAL A 96 0.50 -8.38 11.10
CA VAL A 96 1.39 -9.28 10.37
C VAL A 96 1.66 -10.53 11.17
N ARG A 97 1.53 -11.68 10.50
CA ARG A 97 2.01 -12.96 11.00
C ARG A 97 3.48 -13.12 10.66
N LEU A 98 4.31 -13.20 11.70
CA LEU A 98 5.74 -13.46 11.62
C LEU A 98 6.00 -14.95 11.36
N HIS A 99 7.19 -15.31 10.92
CA HIS A 99 7.54 -16.71 10.63
C HIS A 99 7.56 -17.60 11.89
N ASP A 100 7.63 -17.01 13.08
CA ASP A 100 7.54 -17.71 14.36
C ASP A 100 6.09 -17.94 14.84
N GLY A 101 5.11 -17.50 14.05
CA GLY A 101 3.68 -17.67 14.31
C GLY A 101 3.05 -16.54 15.12
N ARG A 102 3.82 -15.58 15.65
CA ARG A 102 3.24 -14.40 16.32
C ARG A 102 2.51 -13.50 15.31
N GLU A 103 1.44 -12.87 15.78
CA GLU A 103 0.72 -11.82 15.06
C GLU A 103 0.89 -10.51 15.82
N GLU A 104 1.47 -9.51 15.17
CA GLU A 104 1.77 -8.22 15.79
C GLU A 104 1.41 -7.09 14.82
N GLU A 105 1.09 -5.92 15.36
CA GLU A 105 0.76 -4.73 14.56
C GLU A 105 2.01 -3.87 14.34
N PHE A 106 2.30 -3.58 13.07
CA PHE A 106 3.44 -2.79 12.66
C PHE A 106 3.02 -1.52 11.92
N ARG A 107 3.59 -0.39 12.32
CA ARG A 107 3.51 0.90 11.63
C ARG A 107 4.81 1.17 10.87
N LEU A 108 4.72 1.74 9.69
CA LEU A 108 5.89 2.14 8.92
C LEU A 108 6.66 3.28 9.60
N TYR A 109 7.98 3.20 9.61
CA TYR A 109 8.82 4.39 9.79
C TYR A 109 8.63 5.37 8.63
N PHE A 110 8.93 6.65 8.89
CA PHE A 110 9.03 7.76 7.94
C PHE A 110 7.77 8.23 7.22
N VAL A 111 6.69 7.46 7.22
CA VAL A 111 5.49 7.79 6.45
C VAL A 111 4.25 7.62 7.29
N ASP A 112 3.24 8.43 6.98
CA ASP A 112 1.86 8.31 7.48
C ASP A 112 0.94 8.41 6.27
N THR A 113 -0.01 7.49 6.14
CA THR A 113 -1.08 7.62 5.15
C THR A 113 -2.25 8.41 5.74
N PRO A 114 -2.94 9.24 4.94
CA PRO A 114 -4.17 9.89 5.40
C PRO A 114 -5.21 8.90 5.93
N GLU A 115 -6.10 9.33 6.83
CA GLU A 115 -7.26 8.52 7.19
C GLU A 115 -8.02 8.08 5.93
N SER A 116 -8.42 6.82 5.87
CA SER A 116 -9.19 6.28 4.74
C SER A 116 -10.71 6.50 4.86
N ASP A 117 -11.19 7.17 5.92
CA ASP A 117 -12.61 7.47 6.11
C ASP A 117 -12.83 8.61 7.12
N PHE A 118 -13.93 9.33 7.00
CA PHE A 118 -14.43 10.22 8.05
C PHE A 118 -15.14 9.37 9.11
N LYS A 119 -14.77 9.53 10.37
CA LYS A 119 -15.29 8.72 11.47
C LYS A 119 -15.80 9.59 12.60
N THR A 120 -16.94 9.18 13.14
CA THR A 120 -17.45 9.60 14.44
C THR A 120 -17.35 8.42 15.40
N TYR A 121 -16.78 8.66 16.57
CA TYR A 121 -16.58 7.66 17.61
C TYR A 121 -17.74 7.66 18.61
N ALA A 122 -17.78 6.64 19.48
CA ALA A 122 -18.90 6.43 20.40
C ALA A 122 -19.03 7.54 21.47
N ASP A 123 -17.94 8.22 21.78
CA ASP A 123 -17.85 9.37 22.67
C ASP A 123 -18.23 10.70 21.99
N GLY A 124 -18.54 10.68 20.69
CA GLY A 124 -18.88 11.85 19.89
C GLY A 124 -17.67 12.54 19.24
N ASP A 125 -16.45 12.10 19.54
CA ASP A 125 -15.25 12.63 18.88
C ASP A 125 -15.21 12.24 17.40
N THR A 126 -14.46 13.00 16.61
CA THR A 126 -14.26 12.71 15.19
C THR A 126 -12.80 12.77 14.80
N ASN A 127 -12.44 12.15 13.68
CA ASN A 127 -11.10 12.27 13.11
C ASN A 127 -10.95 13.48 12.14
N HIS A 128 -11.94 14.39 12.09
CA HIS A 128 -12.01 15.44 11.06
C HIS A 128 -10.85 16.43 11.14
N ASP A 129 -10.40 16.78 12.36
CA ASP A 129 -9.26 17.67 12.54
C ASP A 129 -7.95 17.04 12.09
N ARG A 130 -7.76 15.73 12.33
CA ARG A 130 -6.61 14.98 11.80
C ARG A 130 -6.64 14.93 10.27
N ILE A 131 -7.81 14.74 9.68
CA ILE A 131 -7.96 14.75 8.21
C ILE A 131 -7.59 16.12 7.64
N ARG A 132 -8.00 17.22 8.29
CA ARG A 132 -7.63 18.57 7.87
C ARG A 132 -6.12 18.80 7.95
N GLU A 133 -5.47 18.39 9.04
CA GLU A 133 -4.00 18.45 9.15
C GLU A 133 -3.31 17.64 8.04
N GLN A 134 -3.81 16.43 7.75
CA GLN A 134 -3.26 15.59 6.69
C GLN A 134 -3.43 16.19 5.30
N ALA A 135 -4.56 16.86 5.06
CA ALA A 135 -4.81 17.63 3.85
C ALA A 135 -3.82 18.79 3.69
N GLU A 136 -3.56 19.54 4.77
CA GLU A 136 -2.58 20.63 4.78
C GLU A 136 -1.17 20.12 4.48
N ASP A 137 -0.75 19.01 5.11
CA ASP A 137 0.56 18.38 4.88
C ASP A 137 0.76 17.89 3.43
N LEU A 138 -0.32 17.62 2.70
CA LEU A 138 -0.31 17.11 1.32
C LEU A 138 -0.56 18.24 0.30
N ASP A 139 0.09 19.39 0.49
CA ASP A 139 -0.05 20.60 -0.33
C ASP A 139 -1.49 21.14 -0.40
N HIS A 140 -2.18 21.15 0.74
CA HIS A 140 -3.51 21.76 0.90
C HIS A 140 -4.60 21.16 -0.02
N VAL A 141 -4.56 19.85 -0.25
CA VAL A 141 -5.71 19.12 -0.82
C VAL A 141 -6.95 19.28 0.07
N THR A 142 -8.15 19.03 -0.46
CA THR A 142 -9.35 19.05 0.40
C THR A 142 -9.35 17.87 1.38
N PRO A 143 -10.07 17.95 2.51
CA PRO A 143 -10.29 16.81 3.40
C PRO A 143 -10.81 15.56 2.69
N GLU A 144 -11.71 15.71 1.71
CA GLU A 144 -12.26 14.61 0.93
C GLU A 144 -11.20 13.98 0.02
N GLN A 145 -10.35 14.80 -0.60
CA GLN A 145 -9.22 14.33 -1.38
C GLN A 145 -8.20 13.61 -0.50
N ALA A 146 -7.91 14.12 0.70
CA ALA A 146 -7.07 13.43 1.69
C ALA A 146 -7.63 12.03 2.01
N VAL A 147 -8.93 11.92 2.27
CA VAL A 147 -9.58 10.63 2.51
C VAL A 147 -9.47 9.69 1.31
N GLU A 148 -9.65 10.19 0.08
CA GLU A 148 -9.48 9.40 -1.14
C GLU A 148 -8.04 8.92 -1.33
N ILE A 149 -7.06 9.77 -1.04
CA ILE A 149 -5.63 9.38 -1.03
C ILE A 149 -5.38 8.29 0.02
N GLY A 150 -5.98 8.42 1.22
CA GLY A 150 -5.91 7.41 2.29
C GLY A 150 -6.47 6.06 1.84
N LYS A 151 -7.63 6.03 1.18
CA LYS A 151 -8.22 4.81 0.61
C LYS A 151 -7.29 4.16 -0.40
N ARG A 152 -6.74 4.94 -1.33
CA ARG A 152 -5.79 4.46 -2.35
C ARG A 152 -4.49 3.95 -1.73
N GLY A 153 -3.99 4.60 -0.68
CA GLY A 153 -2.82 4.17 0.09
C GLY A 153 -3.05 2.83 0.78
N LYS A 154 -4.20 2.69 1.46
CA LYS A 154 -4.65 1.43 2.07
C LYS A 154 -4.77 0.31 1.05
N GLU A 155 -5.50 0.52 -0.04
CA GLU A 155 -5.64 -0.48 -1.09
C GLU A 155 -4.28 -0.90 -1.67
N PHE A 156 -3.43 0.08 -2.02
CA PHE A 156 -2.11 -0.18 -2.58
C PHE A 156 -1.24 -1.05 -1.65
N SER A 157 -1.14 -0.69 -0.37
CA SER A 157 -0.32 -1.44 0.58
C SER A 157 -0.88 -2.84 0.83
N LEU A 158 -2.19 -2.97 1.06
CA LEU A 158 -2.81 -4.26 1.35
C LEU A 158 -2.75 -5.22 0.17
N GLU A 159 -3.01 -4.74 -1.04
CA GLU A 159 -2.83 -5.57 -2.24
C GLU A 159 -1.39 -6.06 -2.36
N LEU A 160 -0.41 -5.18 -2.13
CA LEU A 160 0.99 -5.52 -2.31
C LEU A 160 1.47 -6.56 -1.29
N LEU A 161 1.05 -6.39 -0.03
CA LEU A 161 1.38 -7.30 1.07
C LEU A 161 0.61 -8.62 1.01
N ALA A 162 -0.60 -8.63 0.44
CA ALA A 162 -1.38 -9.85 0.23
C ALA A 162 -0.82 -10.72 -0.92
N LYS A 163 -0.23 -10.10 -1.95
CA LYS A 163 0.26 -10.81 -3.14
C LYS A 163 1.39 -11.80 -2.84
N ARG A 164 2.33 -11.45 -1.95
CA ARG A 164 3.54 -12.26 -1.70
C ARG A 164 4.07 -12.11 -0.27
N PRO A 165 4.82 -13.12 0.24
CA PRO A 165 5.70 -12.94 1.38
C PRO A 165 6.53 -11.66 1.33
N PHE A 166 6.71 -11.03 2.48
CA PHE A 166 7.55 -9.85 2.65
C PHE A 166 8.48 -9.98 3.86
N THR A 167 9.42 -9.05 3.99
CA THR A 167 10.37 -9.02 5.10
C THR A 167 10.11 -7.81 5.98
N ILE A 168 10.06 -8.02 7.29
CA ILE A 168 9.97 -6.98 8.31
C ILE A 168 11.34 -6.81 8.98
N TYR A 169 11.68 -5.56 9.27
CA TYR A 169 12.81 -5.15 10.10
C TYR A 169 12.27 -4.27 11.22
N THR A 170 12.40 -4.69 12.46
CA THR A 170 11.82 -3.98 13.61
C THR A 170 12.77 -3.95 14.80
N GLU A 171 12.76 -2.85 15.54
CA GLU A 171 13.45 -2.69 16.83
C GLU A 171 12.46 -2.88 18.00
N TRP A 172 11.21 -3.27 17.71
CA TRP A 172 10.13 -3.42 18.68
C TRP A 172 9.81 -2.12 19.46
N ASP A 173 10.06 -0.95 18.86
CA ASP A 173 9.72 0.31 19.51
C ASP A 173 8.23 0.65 19.34
N SER A 174 7.55 0.88 20.48
CA SER A 174 6.17 1.37 20.57
C SER A 174 6.18 2.58 21.51
N PRO A 175 6.42 3.80 20.99
CA PRO A 175 6.63 4.99 21.83
C PRO A 175 5.40 5.37 22.67
N PHE A 176 4.21 4.93 22.27
CA PHE A 176 2.96 5.14 23.01
C PHE A 176 2.54 3.92 23.84
N ASN A 177 3.36 2.85 23.85
CA ASN A 177 3.07 1.59 24.54
C ASN A 177 1.68 1.00 24.21
N ASP A 178 1.25 1.18 22.96
CA ASP A 178 -0.05 0.77 22.43
C ASP A 178 0.04 -0.54 21.63
N ARG A 179 1.19 -1.22 21.72
CA ARG A 179 1.54 -2.44 20.96
C ARG A 179 1.54 -2.27 19.45
N ARG A 180 1.65 -1.04 18.95
CA ARG A 180 1.95 -0.75 17.55
C ARG A 180 3.45 -0.48 17.42
N TYR A 181 4.15 -1.40 16.79
CA TYR A 181 5.61 -1.36 16.68
C TYR A 181 6.03 -0.71 15.37
N HIS A 182 7.09 0.09 15.36
CA HIS A 182 7.60 0.58 14.09
C HIS A 182 8.40 -0.49 13.34
N ALA A 183 8.33 -0.46 12.01
CA ALA A 183 9.08 -1.35 11.14
C ALA A 183 9.44 -0.73 9.79
N HIS A 184 10.53 -1.21 9.21
CA HIS A 184 10.76 -1.14 7.77
C HIS A 184 10.23 -2.42 7.12
N ILE A 185 9.59 -2.28 5.96
CA ILE A 185 9.02 -3.41 5.22
C ILE A 185 9.61 -3.45 3.81
N GLN A 186 10.19 -4.60 3.45
CA GLN A 186 10.62 -4.88 2.08
C GLN A 186 9.63 -5.81 1.37
N VAL A 187 9.26 -5.41 0.16
CA VAL A 187 8.36 -6.14 -0.75
C VAL A 187 9.04 -6.39 -2.08
N LYS A 188 8.60 -7.41 -2.83
CA LYS A 188 9.08 -7.68 -4.19
C LYS A 188 8.12 -7.07 -5.22
N VAL A 189 8.60 -6.12 -6.02
CA VAL A 189 7.87 -5.47 -7.12
C VAL A 189 8.70 -5.62 -8.39
N ASP A 190 8.12 -6.16 -9.46
CA ASP A 190 8.79 -6.37 -10.76
C ASP A 190 10.15 -7.09 -10.64
N GLY A 191 10.19 -8.12 -9.78
CA GLY A 191 11.40 -8.90 -9.51
C GLY A 191 12.45 -8.21 -8.63
N LYS A 192 12.23 -6.95 -8.23
CA LYS A 192 13.16 -6.16 -7.40
C LYS A 192 12.63 -6.02 -5.97
N THR A 193 13.53 -6.10 -5.01
CA THR A 193 13.23 -5.76 -3.61
C THR A 193 13.13 -4.24 -3.47
N ARG A 194 12.05 -3.76 -2.86
CA ARG A 194 11.75 -2.34 -2.66
C ARG A 194 11.23 -2.10 -1.25
N TRP A 195 11.54 -0.94 -0.70
CA TRP A 195 10.97 -0.47 0.57
C TRP A 195 9.54 0.04 0.37
N LEU A 196 8.60 -0.44 1.19
CA LEU A 196 7.18 -0.07 1.08
C LEU A 196 6.94 1.43 1.28
N HIS A 197 7.59 2.04 2.28
CA HIS A 197 7.46 3.47 2.56
C HIS A 197 7.93 4.34 1.39
N ARG A 198 9.02 3.95 0.69
CA ARG A 198 9.45 4.62 -0.54
C ARG A 198 8.42 4.50 -1.66
N LEU A 199 7.77 3.33 -1.82
CA LEU A 199 6.76 3.13 -2.86
C LEU A 199 5.51 3.99 -2.64
N LEU A 200 5.07 4.13 -1.38
CA LEU A 200 3.96 4.99 -0.99
C LEU A 200 4.23 6.46 -1.35
N VAL A 201 5.40 6.98 -0.97
CA VAL A 201 5.81 8.36 -1.32
C VAL A 201 5.96 8.54 -2.82
N GLN A 202 6.57 7.57 -3.52
CA GLN A 202 6.71 7.60 -4.98
C GLN A 202 5.35 7.69 -5.70
N LYS A 203 4.29 7.13 -5.11
CA LYS A 203 2.92 7.19 -5.65
C LYS A 203 2.11 8.39 -5.16
N GLY A 204 2.67 9.22 -4.28
CA GLY A 204 1.97 10.33 -3.63
C GLY A 204 0.81 9.87 -2.74
N LEU A 205 0.95 8.71 -2.09
CA LEU A 205 -0.09 8.10 -1.26
C LEU A 205 0.16 8.25 0.25
N ALA A 206 1.29 8.86 0.63
CA ALA A 206 1.65 9.09 2.02
C ALA A 206 2.40 10.41 2.18
N ARG A 207 2.27 11.03 3.35
CA ARG A 207 3.09 12.16 3.78
C ARG A 207 4.38 11.65 4.43
N ILE A 208 5.48 12.39 4.28
CA ILE A 208 6.75 12.10 4.98
C ILE A 208 6.61 12.59 6.43
N LYS A 209 6.13 11.73 7.32
CA LYS A 209 5.81 12.02 8.73
C LYS A 209 6.38 10.93 9.64
N THR A 210 6.01 10.91 10.91
CA THR A 210 6.37 9.88 11.91
C THR A 210 7.87 9.77 12.23
N LYS A 211 8.20 8.78 13.08
CA LYS A 211 9.56 8.49 13.51
C LYS A 211 10.38 7.98 12.32
N GLY A 212 11.58 8.53 12.14
CA GLY A 212 12.57 7.98 11.22
C GLY A 212 13.53 7.05 11.93
N SER A 213 14.19 6.16 11.19
CA SER A 213 15.25 5.29 11.70
C SER A 213 16.28 5.01 10.60
N ASP A 214 17.52 4.68 10.96
CA ASP A 214 18.51 4.29 9.95
C ASP A 214 18.05 2.99 9.29
N LEU A 215 18.21 2.86 7.97
CA LEU A 215 17.78 1.65 7.30
C LEU A 215 18.67 0.46 7.67
N PRO A 216 18.14 -0.78 7.62
CA PRO A 216 18.91 -1.99 7.86
C PRO A 216 20.12 -2.21 6.92
N ASP A 217 20.20 -1.45 5.82
CA ASP A 217 21.33 -1.45 4.88
C ASP A 217 22.42 -0.42 5.21
N GLY A 218 22.30 0.26 6.36
CA GLY A 218 23.23 1.29 6.83
C GLY A 218 22.95 2.70 6.32
N THR A 219 21.91 2.90 5.50
CA THR A 219 21.51 4.25 5.08
C THR A 219 21.01 5.04 6.30
N SER A 220 21.60 6.21 6.58
CA SER A 220 21.18 7.02 7.72
C SER A 220 19.76 7.56 7.55
N ALA A 221 19.06 7.82 8.67
CA ALA A 221 17.70 8.33 8.68
C ALA A 221 17.59 9.69 7.97
N GLN A 222 18.61 10.53 8.11
CA GLN A 222 18.72 11.80 7.39
C GLN A 222 18.80 11.55 5.88
N LYS A 223 19.65 10.63 5.44
CA LYS A 223 19.81 10.32 4.02
C LYS A 223 18.54 9.71 3.43
N GLU A 224 17.83 8.91 4.21
CA GLU A 224 16.55 8.36 3.81
C GLU A 224 15.49 9.47 3.66
N ARG A 225 15.41 10.43 4.59
CA ARG A 225 14.53 11.60 4.45
C ARG A 225 14.81 12.40 3.18
N GLU A 226 16.09 12.62 2.84
CA GLU A 226 16.46 13.27 1.57
C GLU A 226 15.96 12.48 0.36
N THR A 227 16.10 11.16 0.40
CA THR A 227 15.62 10.25 -0.64
C THR A 227 14.10 10.34 -0.79
N LEU A 228 13.35 10.29 0.32
CA LEU A 228 11.90 10.42 0.31
C LEU A 228 11.45 11.79 -0.23
N ARG A 229 12.09 12.88 0.18
CA ARG A 229 11.80 14.22 -0.36
C ARG A 229 12.06 14.30 -1.87
N LYS A 230 13.05 13.58 -2.39
CA LYS A 230 13.26 13.49 -3.84
C LYS A 230 12.11 12.74 -4.51
N LEU A 231 11.72 11.58 -3.97
CA LEU A 231 10.60 10.80 -4.49
C LEU A 231 9.28 11.59 -4.47
N GLU A 232 9.05 12.38 -3.43
CA GLU A 232 7.91 13.27 -3.31
C GLU A 232 7.93 14.35 -4.40
N ARG A 233 9.07 15.05 -4.60
CA ARG A 233 9.19 16.02 -5.70
C ARG A 233 8.95 15.38 -7.07
N ASP A 234 9.45 14.16 -7.27
CA ASP A 234 9.22 13.41 -8.50
C ASP A 234 7.71 13.06 -8.64
N ALA A 235 7.02 12.69 -7.55
CA ALA A 235 5.58 12.44 -7.56
C ALA A 235 4.76 13.71 -7.85
N LYS A 236 5.14 14.86 -7.26
CA LYS A 236 4.57 16.19 -7.54
C LYS A 236 4.69 16.54 -9.03
N SER A 237 5.91 16.43 -9.58
CA SER A 237 6.19 16.72 -10.99
C SER A 237 5.36 15.84 -11.94
N ASN A 238 5.18 14.56 -11.57
CA ASN A 238 4.42 13.59 -12.36
C ASN A 238 2.91 13.62 -12.08
N LYS A 239 2.41 14.57 -11.26
CA LYS A 239 0.99 14.67 -10.86
C LYS A 239 0.43 13.34 -10.34
N ALA A 240 1.19 12.67 -9.46
CA ALA A 240 0.81 11.39 -8.88
C ALA A 240 0.10 11.56 -7.53
N GLY A 241 -0.81 10.65 -7.20
CA GLY A 241 -1.43 10.57 -5.86
C GLY A 241 -2.12 11.86 -5.45
N ALA A 242 -1.64 12.47 -4.35
CA ALA A 242 -2.10 13.75 -3.83
C ALA A 242 -2.01 14.92 -4.83
N TRP A 243 -1.11 14.83 -5.81
CA TRP A 243 -0.86 15.90 -6.78
C TRP A 243 -1.52 15.67 -8.14
N ALA A 244 -2.46 14.72 -8.20
CA ALA A 244 -3.21 14.39 -9.42
C ALA A 244 -4.50 15.22 -9.59
N PHE A 245 -4.85 16.04 -8.59
CA PHE A 245 -6.06 16.86 -8.57
C PHE A 245 -5.88 18.22 -9.25
#